data_AF-A0A8T4TBR5-F1
#
_entry.id   AF-A0A8T4TBR5-F1
#
_cell.length_a   1.000
_cell.length_b   1.000
_cell.length_c   1.000
_cell.angle_alpha   90.00
_cell.angle_beta   90.00
_cell.angle_gamma   90.00
#
_symmetry.space_group_name_H-M   'P 1'
#
loop_
_entity.id
_entity.type
_entity.pdbx_description
1 polymer ?
#
loop_
_entity_poly.entity_id
_entity_poly.type
_entity_poly.pdbx_seq_one_letter_code
_entity_poly.pdbx_strand_id
1 'polypeptide(L)' 'MVNMTLAIPEEMNKIMKKHTEIRWSEIARKAMWQYAVQIERMERILSKSKLTEKDAEEIGEKIKKGLHKRYYQ' A
#
# COMPACT_ATOMS: atom_id res chain seq x y z
N MET A 1 17.13 -6.30 18.64
CA MET A 1 17.27 -5.59 17.35
C MET A 1 17.51 -6.63 16.28
N VAL A 2 16.76 -6.57 15.18
CA VAL A 2 17.01 -7.41 13.99
C VAL A 2 17.76 -6.54 12.98
N ASN A 3 18.87 -7.05 12.46
CA ASN A 3 19.69 -6.33 11.48
C ASN A 3 19.36 -6.85 10.08
N MET A 4 19.25 -5.92 9.12
CA MET A 4 18.99 -6.19 7.72
C MET A 4 20.01 -5.42 6.88
N THR A 5 20.69 -6.10 5.96
CA THR A 5 21.61 -5.49 5.01
C THR A 5 20.94 -5.45 3.65
N LEU A 6 20.90 -4.27 3.03
CA LEU A 6 20.27 -4.05 1.73
C LEU A 6 21.30 -3.49 0.75
N ALA A 7 21.34 -4.05 -0.46
CA ALA A 7 22.06 -3.44 -1.57
C ALA A 7 21.22 -2.26 -2.11
N ILE A 8 21.88 -1.12 -2.31
CA ILE A 8 21.27 0.06 -2.91
C ILE A 8 21.95 0.39 -4.25
N PRO A 9 21.23 0.97 -5.22
CA PRO A 9 21.83 1.44 -6.46
C PRO A 9 22.94 2.46 -6.21
N GLU A 10 23.95 2.48 -7.08
CA GLU A 10 25.11 3.35 -6.91
C GLU A 10 24.73 4.85 -6.93
N GLU A 11 23.75 5.20 -7.76
CA GLU A 11 23.21 6.57 -7.84
C GLU A 11 22.60 7.02 -6.51
N MET A 12 21.83 6.13 -5.86
CA MET A 12 21.25 6.40 -4.53
C MET A 12 22.36 6.59 -3.49
N ASN A 13 23.40 5.75 -3.50
CA ASN A 13 24.54 5.89 -2.60
C ASN A 13 25.27 7.23 -2.79
N LYS A 14 25.44 7.70 -4.03
CA LYS A 14 26.04 9.01 -4.33
C LYS A 14 25.23 10.16 -3.72
N ILE A 15 23.91 10.11 -3.79
CA ILE A 15 23.02 11.11 -3.17
C ILE A 15 23.12 11.05 -1.65
N MET A 16 23.06 9.85 -1.08
CA MET A 16 23.14 9.65 0.38
C MET A 16 24.47 10.15 0.96
N LYS A 17 25.58 9.92 0.25
CA LYS A 17 26.91 10.42 0.64
C LYS A 17 27.04 11.94 0.55
N LYS A 18 26.29 12.61 -0.33
CA LYS A 18 26.25 14.08 -0.40
C LYS A 18 25.47 14.70 0.77
N HIS A 19 24.49 13.97 1.28
CA HIS A 19 23.58 14.41 2.34
C HIS A 19 23.77 13.59 3.61
N THR A 20 24.94 13.70 4.24
CA THR A 20 25.28 12.97 5.47
C THR A 20 24.54 13.48 6.70
N GLU A 21 23.99 14.70 6.64
CA GLU A 21 23.13 15.29 7.66
C GLU A 21 21.80 14.53 7.83
N ILE A 22 21.41 13.75 6.82
CA ILE A 22 20.16 13.01 6.80
C ILE A 22 20.36 11.62 7.43
N ARG A 23 19.49 11.27 8.38
CA ARG A 23 19.44 9.93 9.01
C ARG A 23 18.73 8.92 8.10
N TRP A 24 19.41 8.52 7.03
CA TRP A 24 18.85 7.62 6.02
C TRP A 24 18.33 6.28 6.56
N SER A 25 18.98 5.71 7.58
CA SER A 25 18.54 4.48 8.23
C SER A 25 17.19 4.65 8.93
N GLU A 26 16.91 5.82 9.50
CA GLU A 26 15.64 6.14 10.13
C GLU A 26 14.53 6.31 9.08
N ILE A 27 14.84 7.00 7.98
CA ILE A 27 13.92 7.17 6.85
C ILE A 27 13.54 5.81 6.27
N ALA A 28 14.53 4.96 6.00
CA ALA A 28 14.31 3.61 5.47
C ALA A 28 13.42 2.79 6.42
N ARG A 29 13.72 2.82 7.73
CA ARG A 29 12.91 2.10 8.73
C ARG A 29 11.46 2.60 8.75
N LYS A 30 11.24 3.91 8.73
CA LYS A 30 9.89 4.50 8.73
C LYS A 30 9.11 4.11 7.47
N ALA A 31 9.74 4.20 6.30
CA ALA A 31 9.10 3.83 5.04
C ALA A 31 8.71 2.33 5.02
N MET A 32 9.64 1.45 5.41
CA MET A 32 9.36 0.01 5.51
C MET A 32 8.24 -0.29 6.52
N TRP A 33 8.26 0.35 7.69
CA TRP A 33 7.23 0.15 8.71
C TRP A 33 5.85 0.61 8.22
N GLN A 34 5.76 1.77 7.59
CA GLN A 34 4.50 2.27 7.04
C GLN A 34 3.92 1.32 6.00
N TYR A 35 4.76 0.80 5.11
CA TYR A 35 4.32 -0.15 4.09
C TYR A 35 3.90 -1.50 4.70
N ALA A 36 4.66 -2.01 5.67
CA ALA A 36 4.31 -3.24 6.39
C ALA A 36 2.96 -3.13 7.12
N VAL A 37 2.71 -2.02 7.81
CA VAL A 37 1.42 -1.75 8.49
C VAL A 37 0.28 -1.64 7.46
N GLN A 38 0.52 -1.08 6.28
CA GLN A 38 -0.48 -1.03 5.21
C GLN A 38 -0.85 -2.44 4.72
N ILE A 39 0.14 -3.30 4.50
CA ILE A 39 -0.09 -4.70 4.13
C ILE A 39 -0.90 -5.41 5.22
N GLU A 40 -0.47 -5.33 6.48
CA GLU A 40 -1.16 -6.00 7.59
C GLU A 40 -2.61 -5.52 7.75
N ARG A 41 -2.86 -4.21 7.55
CA ARG A 41 -4.22 -3.66 7.55
C ARG A 41 -5.04 -4.18 6.40
N MET A 42 -4.47 -4.21 5.20
CA MET A 42 -5.16 -4.73 4.02
C MET A 42 -5.49 -6.21 4.19
N GLU A 43 -4.54 -7.01 4.65
CA GLU A 43 -4.74 -8.41 4.99
C GLU A 43 -5.82 -8.59 6.06
N ARG A 44 -5.85 -7.77 7.11
CA ARG A 44 -6.89 -7.84 8.15
C ARG A 44 -8.29 -7.47 7.64
N ILE A 45 -8.38 -6.52 6.71
CA ILE A 45 -9.63 -6.16 6.05
C ILE A 45 -10.08 -7.32 5.16
N LEU A 46 -9.17 -7.84 4.34
CA LEU A 46 -9.42 -8.95 3.41
C LEU A 46 -9.71 -10.26 4.16
N SER A 47 -9.07 -10.53 5.30
CA SER A 47 -9.28 -11.76 6.08
C SER A 47 -10.66 -11.81 6.72
N LYS A 48 -11.30 -10.66 6.95
CA LYS A 48 -12.70 -10.56 7.38
C LYS A 48 -13.66 -10.46 6.19
N SER A 49 -13.12 -10.20 5.00
CA SER A 49 -13.89 -10.12 3.77
C SER A 49 -14.12 -11.53 3.23
N LYS A 50 -15.38 -11.97 3.22
CA LYS A 50 -15.81 -13.11 2.39
C LYS A 50 -16.13 -12.67 0.95
N LEU A 51 -15.82 -11.42 0.60
CA LEU A 51 -16.13 -10.85 -0.70
C LEU A 51 -15.30 -11.58 -1.77
N THR A 52 -15.98 -12.37 -2.59
CA THR A 52 -15.39 -12.97 -3.78
C THR A 52 -15.40 -11.96 -4.93
N GLU A 53 -14.61 -12.20 -5.99
CA GLU A 53 -14.66 -11.36 -7.19
C GLU A 53 -16.08 -11.25 -7.77
N LYS A 54 -16.86 -12.34 -7.71
CA LYS A 54 -18.26 -12.35 -8.14
C LYS A 54 -19.13 -11.42 -7.30
N ASP A 55 -18.90 -11.35 -5.99
CA ASP A 55 -19.66 -10.45 -5.11
C ASP A 55 -19.34 -8.98 -5.43
N ALA A 56 -18.08 -8.66 -5.76
CA ALA A 56 -17.69 -7.32 -6.16
C ALA A 56 -18.35 -6.91 -7.49
N GLU A 57 -18.41 -7.83 -8.45
CA GLU A 57 -19.06 -7.61 -9.75
C GLU A 57 -20.57 -7.43 -9.61
N GLU A 58 -21.24 -8.24 -8.79
CA GLU A 58 -22.67 -8.08 -8.49
C GLU A 58 -23.01 -6.76 -7.79
N ILE A 59 -22.17 -6.33 -6.84
CA ILE A 59 -22.32 -5.01 -6.19
C ILE A 59 -22.15 -3.89 -7.21
N GLY A 60 -21.14 -3.99 -8.09
CA GLY A 60 -20.91 -3.03 -9.17
C GLY A 60 -22.13 -2.90 -10.10
N GLU A 61 -22.70 -4.03 -10.53
CA GLU A 61 -23.91 -4.09 -11.34
C GLU A 61 -25.13 -3.47 -10.64
N LYS A 62 -25.32 -3.75 -9.34
CA LYS A 62 -26.41 -3.15 -8.55
C LYS A 62 -26.26 -1.63 -8.42
N ILE A 63 -25.06 -1.14 -8.17
CA ILE A 63 -24.76 0.30 -8.11
C ILE A 63 -25.04 0.96 -9.46
N LYS A 64 -24.57 0.36 -10.56
CA LYS A 64 -24.78 0.88 -11.92
C LYS A 64 -26.25 0.97 -12.28
N LYS A 65 -27.04 -0.07 -11.97
CA LYS A 65 -28.49 -0.08 -12.14
C LYS A 65 -29.18 0.99 -11.29
N GLY A 66 -28.77 1.16 -10.03
CA GLY A 66 -29.30 2.19 -9.14
C GLY A 66 -29.01 3.61 -9.61
N LEU A 67 -27.78 3.88 -10.08
CA LEU A 67 -27.40 5.16 -10.68
C LEU A 67 -28.17 5.43 -11.96
N HIS A 68 -28.34 4.42 -12.82
CA HIS A 68 -29.11 4.57 -14.05
C HIS A 68 -30.57 4.96 -13.77
N LYS A 69 -31.22 4.30 -12.81
CA LYS A 69 -32.60 4.65 -12.39
C LYS A 69 -32.74 6.04 -11.76
N ARG A 70 -31.67 6.59 -11.16
CA ARG A 70 -31.74 7.88 -10.46
C ARG A 70 -31.43 9.07 -11.37
N TYR A 71 -30.63 8.86 -12.41
CA TYR A 71 -30.13 9.95 -13.26
C TYR A 71 -30.57 9.86 -14.73
N TYR A 72 -31.06 8.71 -15.19
CA TYR A 72 -31.43 8.49 -16.60
C TYR A 72 -32.86 7.95 -16.79
N GLN A 73 -33.59 7.65 -15.71
CA GLN A 73 -35.05 7.51 -15.68
C GLN A 73 -35.64 8.69 -14.89
#